data_AF-A0A1V8ULN3-F1
#
_entry.id   AF-A0A1V8ULN3-F1
#
_cell.length_a   1.000
_cell.length_b   1.000
_cell.length_c   1.000
_cell.angle_alpha   90.00
_cell.angle_beta   90.00
_cell.angle_gamma   90.00
#
_symmetry.space_group_name_H-M   'P 1'
#
loop_
_entity.id
_entity.type
_entity.pdbx_description
1 polymer ?
#
loop_
_entity_poly.entity_id
_entity_poly.type
_entity_poly.pdbx_seq_one_letter_code
_entity_poly.pdbx_strand_id
1 'polypeptide(L)'
;MGGPNLEVFKFGMYIMFPIGIMYYFGTNLESRFSVPDFWPKEGSTHKIPFEREEITEELQRLKERRLAARAHRLAIESRGGSTEHFEHRQAEEAQPKSDILAATKLDEPGKSGLAKANGWSSWFK
;
A
#
# COMPACT_ATOMS: atom_id res chain seq x y z
N MET A 1 21.02 46.24 -7.14
CA MET A 1 20.15 46.05 -5.96
C MET A 1 18.81 46.71 -6.28
N GLY A 2 17.80 45.91 -6.61
CA GLY A 2 16.45 46.45 -6.83
C GLY A 2 15.93 47.04 -5.51
N GLY A 3 15.53 48.30 -5.53
CA GLY A 3 15.16 49.05 -4.33
C GLY A 3 13.95 48.50 -3.57
N PRO A 4 13.40 49.25 -2.59
CA PRO A 4 12.40 48.77 -1.62
C PRO A 4 11.15 48.09 -2.24
N ASN A 5 10.80 48.41 -3.48
CA ASN A 5 9.69 47.76 -4.20
C ASN A 5 9.92 46.25 -4.43
N LEU A 6 11.17 45.81 -4.58
CA LEU A 6 11.50 44.40 -4.76
C LEU A 6 11.37 43.61 -3.44
N GLU A 7 11.63 44.27 -2.31
CA GLU A 7 11.44 43.68 -0.99
C GLU A 7 9.95 43.51 -0.69
N VAL A 8 9.11 44.51 -0.96
CA VAL A 8 7.65 44.42 -0.81
C VAL A 8 7.06 43.29 -1.65
N PHE A 9 7.54 43.09 -2.89
CA PHE A 9 7.12 41.96 -3.71
C PHE A 9 7.51 40.61 -3.11
N LYS A 10 8.73 40.48 -2.60
CA LYS A 10 9.21 39.26 -1.91
C LYS A 10 8.39 38.97 -0.65
N PHE A 11 8.13 39.99 0.17
CA PHE A 11 7.28 39.86 1.35
C PHE A 11 5.85 39.46 1.00
N GLY A 12 5.26 40.07 -0.02
CA GLY A 12 3.95 39.71 -0.55
C GLY A 12 3.91 38.25 -1.03
N MET A 13 4.93 37.80 -1.78
CA MET A 13 5.02 36.42 -2.24
C MET A 13 5.18 35.43 -1.07
N TYR A 14 6.03 35.72 -0.08
CA TYR A 14 6.22 34.87 1.08
C TYR A 14 5.00 34.78 2.00
N ILE A 15 4.12 35.78 2.00
CA ILE A 15 2.85 35.73 2.74
C ILE A 15 1.75 35.05 1.90
N MET A 16 1.63 35.40 0.62
CA MET A 16 0.60 34.86 -0.26
C MET A 16 0.80 33.39 -0.61
N PHE A 17 2.04 32.93 -0.73
CA PHE A 17 2.35 31.53 -1.05
C PHE A 17 1.83 30.54 0.00
N PRO A 18 2.17 30.65 1.30
CA PRO A 18 1.67 29.74 2.31
C PRO A 18 0.15 29.86 2.51
N ILE A 19 -0.40 31.09 2.46
CA ILE A 19 -1.85 31.31 2.58
C ILE A 19 -2.60 30.68 1.41
N GLY A 20 -2.09 30.83 0.18
CA GLY A 20 -2.70 30.26 -1.02
C GLY A 20 -2.66 28.73 -1.03
N ILE A 21 -1.53 28.13 -0.65
CA ILE A 21 -1.40 26.67 -0.50
C ILE A 21 -2.36 26.15 0.57
N MET A 22 -2.43 26.83 1.72
CA MET A 22 -3.37 26.49 2.79
C MET A 22 -4.82 26.69 2.37
N TYR A 23 -5.17 27.69 1.57
CA TYR A 23 -6.53 27.86 1.08
C TYR A 23 -6.92 26.75 0.09
N TYR A 24 -6.02 26.43 -0.83
CA TYR A 24 -6.25 25.42 -1.86
C TYR A 24 -6.34 24.00 -1.31
N PHE A 25 -5.39 23.59 -0.46
CA PHE A 25 -5.38 22.26 0.14
C PHE A 25 -6.15 22.17 1.47
N GLY A 26 -6.16 23.25 2.27
CA GLY A 26 -6.73 23.29 3.63
C GLY A 26 -8.24 23.20 3.71
N THR A 27 -8.96 23.62 2.67
CA THR A 27 -10.43 23.62 2.66
C THR A 27 -11.04 22.32 2.12
N ASN A 28 -10.24 21.48 1.46
CA ASN A 28 -10.69 20.30 0.72
C ASN A 28 -9.79 19.08 0.96
N LEU A 29 -9.24 18.90 2.17
CA LEU A 29 -8.44 17.71 2.48
C LEU A 29 -9.27 16.44 2.39
N GLU A 30 -10.48 16.45 2.96
CA GLU A 30 -11.31 15.25 3.08
C GLU A 30 -11.61 14.67 1.68
N SER A 31 -12.14 15.46 0.75
CA SER A 31 -12.50 14.97 -0.59
C SER A 31 -11.30 14.59 -1.47
N ARG A 32 -10.10 15.12 -1.19
CA ARG A 32 -8.90 14.88 -1.99
C ARG A 32 -8.03 13.75 -1.45
N PHE A 33 -8.09 13.49 -0.15
CA PHE A 33 -7.26 12.50 0.53
C PHE A 33 -8.05 11.36 1.18
N SER A 34 -9.39 11.40 1.19
CA SER A 34 -10.20 10.25 1.60
C SER A 34 -10.07 9.15 0.56
N VAL A 35 -9.59 7.98 0.98
CA VAL A 35 -9.65 6.78 0.16
C VAL A 35 -11.02 6.13 0.40
N PRO A 36 -11.93 6.13 -0.59
CA PRO A 36 -13.19 5.39 -0.45
C PRO A 36 -12.88 3.90 -0.33
N ASP A 37 -13.61 3.20 0.55
CA ASP A 37 -13.42 1.77 0.82
C ASP A 37 -12.00 1.40 1.33
N PHE A 38 -11.37 2.29 2.12
CA PHE A 38 -10.05 2.01 2.73
C PHE A 38 -10.01 0.70 3.53
N TRP A 39 -11.09 0.39 4.26
CA TRP A 39 -11.18 -0.85 5.03
C TRP A 39 -11.68 -2.01 4.17
N PRO A 40 -11.08 -3.20 4.29
CA PRO A 40 -11.59 -4.40 3.65
C PRO A 40 -13.07 -4.59 4.00
N LYS A 41 -13.92 -4.70 2.98
CA LYS A 41 -15.38 -4.85 3.14
C LYS A 41 -15.67 -6.07 4.02
N GLU A 42 -16.74 -6.02 4.80
CA GLU A 42 -17.06 -7.08 5.77
C GLU A 42 -17.14 -8.49 5.15
N GLY A 43 -17.51 -8.60 3.87
CA GLY A 43 -17.53 -9.85 3.11
C GLY A 43 -16.16 -10.37 2.63
N SER A 44 -15.10 -9.57 2.74
CA SER A 44 -13.71 -9.96 2.42
C SER A 44 -12.98 -10.57 3.61
N THR A 45 -13.54 -10.47 4.82
CA THR A 45 -13.01 -11.09 6.02
C THR A 45 -13.53 -12.52 6.11
N HIS A 46 -12.64 -13.47 6.42
CA HIS A 46 -13.01 -14.85 6.69
C HIS A 46 -13.99 -14.89 7.87
N LYS A 47 -15.22 -15.33 7.64
CA LYS A 47 -16.19 -15.55 8.72
C LYS A 47 -15.73 -16.73 9.56
N ILE A 48 -15.56 -16.53 10.85
CA ILE A 48 -15.21 -17.60 11.78
C ILE A 48 -16.50 -18.42 12.01
N PRO A 49 -16.46 -19.75 11.89
CA PRO A 49 -17.61 -20.59 12.19
C PRO A 49 -17.93 -20.50 13.68
N PHE A 50 -19.19 -20.27 14.03
CA PHE A 50 -19.63 -20.12 15.43
C PHE A 50 -20.35 -21.36 15.96
N GLU A 51 -20.94 -22.17 15.07
CA GLU A 51 -21.66 -23.38 15.44
C GLU A 51 -20.71 -24.57 15.64
N ARG A 52 -21.04 -25.48 16.56
CA ARG A 52 -20.15 -26.57 16.97
C ARG A 52 -19.88 -27.54 15.82
N GLU A 53 -20.90 -27.86 15.03
CA GLU A 53 -20.82 -28.74 13.88
C GLU A 53 -19.89 -28.16 12.81
N GLU A 54 -20.08 -26.88 12.47
CA GLU A 54 -19.26 -26.14 11.51
C GLU A 54 -17.79 -26.05 11.95
N ILE A 55 -17.55 -25.84 13.25
CA ILE A 55 -16.20 -25.86 13.84
C ILE A 55 -15.56 -27.24 13.65
N THR A 56 -16.30 -28.34 13.85
CA THR A 56 -15.73 -29.68 13.69
C THR A 56 -15.39 -30.01 12.24
N GLU A 57 -16.21 -29.56 11.30
CA GLU A 57 -15.98 -29.72 9.86
C GLU A 57 -14.74 -28.93 9.41
N GLU A 58 -14.64 -27.64 9.78
CA GLU A 58 -13.48 -26.83 9.45
C GLU A 58 -12.20 -27.37 10.13
N LEU A 59 -12.31 -27.93 11.35
CA LEU A 59 -11.20 -28.60 12.02
C LEU A 59 -10.73 -29.85 11.25
N GLN A 60 -11.66 -30.64 10.71
CA GLN A 60 -11.32 -31.81 9.87
C GLN A 60 -10.62 -31.36 8.59
N ARG A 61 -11.18 -30.36 7.89
CA ARG A 61 -10.58 -29.75 6.70
C ARG A 61 -9.16 -29.24 6.98
N LEU A 62 -8.92 -28.57 8.11
CA LEU A 62 -7.60 -28.09 8.50
C LEU A 62 -6.63 -29.22 8.82
N LYS A 63 -7.09 -30.32 9.45
CA LYS A 63 -6.26 -31.50 9.70
C LYS A 63 -5.84 -32.18 8.40
N GLU A 64 -6.75 -32.33 7.46
CA GLU A 64 -6.47 -32.90 6.13
C GLU A 64 -5.48 -32.03 5.36
N ARG A 65 -5.69 -30.71 5.33
CA ARG A 65 -4.75 -29.76 4.73
C ARG A 65 -3.35 -29.88 5.32
N ARG A 66 -3.24 -30.00 6.64
CA ARG A 66 -1.95 -30.18 7.33
C ARG A 66 -1.28 -31.51 6.98
N LEU A 67 -2.06 -32.59 6.90
CA LEU A 67 -1.52 -33.91 6.57
C LEU A 67 -1.06 -33.97 5.11
N ALA A 68 -1.82 -33.37 4.19
CA ALA A 68 -1.43 -33.23 2.79
C ALA A 68 -0.16 -32.39 2.62
N ALA A 69 -0.06 -31.24 3.30
CA ALA A 69 1.16 -30.41 3.27
C ALA A 69 2.37 -31.18 3.83
N ARG A 70 2.19 -31.92 4.93
CA ARG A 70 3.26 -32.77 5.49
C ARG A 70 3.68 -33.88 4.54
N ALA A 71 2.73 -34.58 3.92
CA ALA A 71 3.02 -35.62 2.94
C ALA A 71 3.78 -35.07 1.72
N HIS A 72 3.38 -33.89 1.23
CA HIS A 72 4.07 -33.20 0.14
C HIS A 72 5.51 -32.82 0.52
N ARG A 73 5.75 -32.29 1.73
CA ARG A 73 7.11 -32.01 2.23
C ARG A 73 7.97 -33.27 2.29
N LEU A 74 7.46 -34.36 2.86
CA LEU A 74 8.18 -35.64 2.94
C LEU A 74 8.47 -36.23 1.56
N ALA A 75 7.54 -36.09 0.60
CA ALA A 75 7.76 -36.53 -0.78
C ALA A 75 8.89 -35.74 -1.46
N ILE A 76 9.00 -34.43 -1.24
CA ILE A 76 10.09 -33.59 -1.75
C ILE A 76 11.43 -33.96 -1.10
N GLU A 77 11.44 -34.14 0.22
CA GLU A 77 12.63 -34.55 0.97
C GLU A 77 13.13 -35.92 0.52
N SER A 78 12.23 -36.88 0.29
CA SER A 78 12.57 -38.21 -0.25
C SER A 78 13.17 -38.17 -1.66
N ARG A 79 12.86 -37.12 -2.43
CA ARG A 79 13.41 -36.86 -3.78
C ARG A 79 14.70 -36.01 -3.76
N GLY A 80 15.21 -35.66 -2.57
CA GLY A 80 16.45 -34.88 -2.41
C GLY A 80 16.30 -33.39 -2.70
N GLY A 81 15.08 -32.85 -2.76
CA GLY A 81 14.83 -31.42 -2.97
C GLY A 81 14.83 -30.63 -1.66
N SER A 82 15.26 -29.36 -1.69
CA SER A 82 15.19 -28.44 -0.55
C SER A 82 13.79 -27.82 -0.38
N THR A 83 13.28 -27.82 0.85
CA THR A 83 11.88 -27.45 1.19
C THR A 83 11.63 -25.93 1.29
N GLU A 84 12.69 -25.14 1.44
CA GLU A 84 12.66 -23.69 1.76
C GLU A 84 12.00 -22.82 0.67
N HIS A 85 12.28 -23.09 -0.61
CA HIS A 85 11.82 -22.22 -1.71
C HIS A 85 10.33 -22.38 -2.07
N PHE A 86 9.69 -23.47 -1.66
CA PHE A 86 8.31 -23.79 -2.05
C PHE A 86 7.27 -23.14 -1.12
N GLU A 87 7.61 -22.99 0.16
CA GLU A 87 6.76 -22.39 1.19
C GLU A 87 6.44 -20.92 0.89
N HIS A 88 7.44 -20.15 0.44
CA HIS A 88 7.25 -18.75 0.07
C HIS A 88 6.35 -18.59 -1.16
N ARG A 89 6.50 -19.43 -2.18
CA ARG A 89 5.70 -19.35 -3.41
C ARG A 89 4.22 -19.71 -3.16
N GLN A 90 3.96 -20.76 -2.38
CA GLN A 90 2.58 -21.14 -2.03
C GLN A 90 1.92 -20.15 -1.06
N ALA A 91 2.68 -19.57 -0.13
CA ALA A 91 2.16 -18.54 0.78
C ALA A 91 1.86 -17.21 0.07
N GLU A 92 2.59 -16.91 -1.00
CA GLU A 92 2.38 -15.75 -1.87
C GLU A 92 1.16 -15.96 -2.79
N GLU A 93 0.95 -17.15 -3.34
CA GLU A 93 -0.23 -17.49 -4.17
C GLU A 93 -1.53 -17.62 -3.34
N ALA A 94 -1.46 -18.03 -2.07
CA ALA A 94 -2.63 -18.23 -1.22
C ALA A 94 -3.12 -16.97 -0.50
N GLN A 95 -2.40 -15.85 -0.60
CA GLN A 95 -2.79 -14.59 0.03
C GLN A 95 -3.28 -13.56 -1.00
N PRO A 96 -4.55 -13.12 -0.95
CA PRO A 96 -5.08 -12.04 -1.81
C PRO A 96 -4.54 -10.64 -1.43
N LYS A 97 -3.45 -10.55 -0.66
CA LYS A 97 -2.88 -9.27 -0.21
C LYS A 97 -2.35 -8.42 -1.36
N SER A 98 -2.05 -9.02 -2.51
CA SER A 98 -1.67 -8.28 -3.72
C SER A 98 -2.75 -7.28 -4.15
N ASP A 99 -4.03 -7.61 -3.99
CA ASP A 99 -5.14 -6.76 -4.42
C ASP A 99 -5.32 -5.55 -3.50
N ILE A 100 -5.09 -5.71 -2.20
CA ILE A 100 -5.16 -4.62 -1.21
C ILE A 100 -4.07 -3.57 -1.48
N LEU A 101 -2.85 -4.03 -1.82
CA LEU A 101 -1.73 -3.15 -2.13
C LEU A 101 -1.89 -2.49 -3.51
N ALA A 102 -2.55 -3.16 -4.46
CA ALA A 102 -2.87 -2.59 -5.76
C ALA A 102 -3.92 -1.48 -5.67
N ALA A 103 -4.94 -1.63 -4.82
CA ALA A 103 -5.96 -0.61 -4.59
C ALA A 103 -5.44 0.65 -3.86
N THR A 104 -4.33 0.52 -3.12
CA THR A 104 -3.71 1.64 -2.38
C THR A 104 -2.71 2.43 -3.23
N LYS A 105 -2.37 1.97 -4.44
CA LYS A 105 -1.57 2.78 -5.36
C LYS A 105 -2.43 3.90 -5.93
N LEU A 106 -2.11 5.12 -5.53
CA LEU A 106 -2.59 6.34 -6.18
C LEU A 106 -2.18 6.28 -7.66
N ASP A 107 -3.16 6.34 -8.58
CA ASP A 107 -2.89 6.61 -9.98
C ASP A 107 -2.26 7.99 -10.07
N GLU A 108 -0.95 8.04 -10.38
CA GLU A 108 -0.25 9.30 -10.59
C GLU A 108 -0.91 10.02 -11.77
N PRO A 109 -1.61 11.17 -11.57
CA PRO A 109 -2.10 11.93 -12.70
C PRO A 109 -0.88 12.33 -13.53
N GLY A 110 -0.92 11.92 -14.80
CA GLY A 110 0.20 11.87 -15.73
C GLY A 110 1.26 12.93 -15.49
N LYS A 111 2.49 12.44 -15.27
CA LYS A 111 3.77 13.15 -15.36
C LYS A 111 3.62 14.50 -16.06
N SER A 112 3.32 15.55 -15.29
CA SER A 112 3.46 16.92 -15.75
C SER A 112 4.95 17.10 -16.04
N GLY A 113 5.31 17.18 -17.32
CA GLY A 113 6.67 17.16 -17.83
C GLY A 113 7.48 18.41 -17.50
N LEU A 114 7.64 18.74 -16.21
CA LEU A 114 8.33 19.95 -15.78
C LEU A 114 8.95 19.83 -14.37
N ALA A 115 9.73 18.79 -14.08
CA ALA A 115 10.58 18.81 -12.88
C ALA A 115 11.77 17.83 -12.96
N LYS A 116 12.57 17.91 -14.02
CA LYS A 116 13.91 17.29 -14.02
C LYS A 116 14.97 18.29 -14.46
N ALA A 117 15.11 19.36 -13.69
CA ALA A 117 16.27 20.22 -13.78
C ALA A 117 16.65 20.70 -12.37
N ASN A 118 17.72 20.09 -11.84
CA ASN A 118 18.67 20.68 -10.89
C ASN A 118 18.20 20.92 -9.44
N GLY A 119 17.58 19.91 -8.83
CA GLY A 119 17.07 20.00 -7.45
C GLY A 119 18.10 20.14 -6.32
N TRP A 120 19.35 19.66 -6.45
CA TRP A 120 20.32 19.66 -5.34
C TRP A 120 21.74 20.13 -5.67
N SER A 121 22.10 20.26 -6.95
CA SER A 121 23.47 20.64 -7.36
C SER A 121 23.74 22.15 -7.38
N SER A 122 22.73 22.99 -7.13
CA SER A 122 22.84 24.46 -7.21
C SER A 122 23.26 25.13 -5.90
N TRP A 123 23.30 24.41 -4.78
CA TRP A 123 23.61 24.99 -3.46
C TRP A 123 25.11 24.93 -3.10
N PHE A 124 25.91 24.19 -3.88
CA PHE A 124 27.33 23.95 -3.63
C PHE A 124 28.26 24.71 -4.58
N LYS A 125 27.75 25.68 -5.34
CA LYS A 125 28.52 26.46 -6.31
C LYS A 125 28.38 27.95 -6.09
#